data_AF-A0A935IJL2-F1
#
_entry.id   AF-A0A935IJL2-F1
#
_cell.length_a   1.000
_cell.length_b   1.000
_cell.length_c   1.000
_cell.angle_alpha   90.00
_cell.angle_beta   90.00
_cell.angle_gamma   90.00
#
_symmetry.space_group_name_H-M   'P 1'
#
loop_
_entity.id
_entity.type
_entity.pdbx_description
1 polymer ?
#
loop_
_entity_poly.entity_id
_entity_poly.type
_entity_poly.pdbx_seq_one_letter_code
_entity_poly.pdbx_strand_id
1 'polypeptide(L)'
;MSGRVLQVHEHTWTPADRAELQIRSLPVDVPRDVEALRIDLDVAADVGSVIDLGAQSPRGYVGWSGGARRQIVISAEWSTPGYLPTRGYAGTWQVLLGLHRVPADGARTTVTVRESNAGEVARLRALEPADPPVPLRPPRRTLPSSSGLTWLAADFHTHTVHSDGSLSVGGLAALAVSRGLDVLAITDHNTTSHHAELPAAATRYGIQLVPGQEITRDTGHANAFGDIGFVDFRTPPATWAAEVASRGGVFSINHPLAGDCAWLVDGLVAGSRDASGTGSGDGPARPLAEVWHSSWEIDRTWGAPLAWWSARP
;
A
#
# COMPACT_ATOMS: atom_id res chain seq x y z
N MET A 1 28.46 3.16 -15.65
CA MET A 1 27.98 4.01 -16.76
C MET A 1 26.46 3.99 -16.72
N SER A 2 25.77 5.11 -16.93
CA SER A 2 24.29 5.14 -16.95
C SER A 2 23.80 4.35 -18.18
N GLY A 3 22.76 3.52 -18.03
CA GLY A 3 22.22 2.71 -19.13
C GLY A 3 21.56 3.55 -20.23
N ARG A 4 21.22 2.90 -21.36
CA ARG A 4 20.56 3.55 -22.50
C ARG A 4 19.25 4.18 -22.05
N VAL A 5 19.05 5.47 -22.36
CA VAL A 5 17.75 6.14 -22.14
C VAL A 5 16.78 5.62 -23.20
N LEU A 6 15.63 5.11 -22.75
CA LEU A 6 14.56 4.61 -23.61
C LEU A 6 13.60 5.74 -23.96
N GLN A 7 13.22 6.54 -22.97
CA GLN A 7 12.26 7.62 -23.15
C GLN A 7 12.40 8.69 -22.07
N VAL A 8 12.06 9.93 -22.43
CA VAL A 8 11.93 11.05 -21.50
C VAL A 8 10.58 11.70 -21.73
N HIS A 9 9.82 11.93 -20.66
CA HIS A 9 8.59 12.70 -20.67
C HIS A 9 8.78 13.95 -19.85
N GLU A 10 8.55 15.11 -20.46
CA GLU A 10 8.51 16.39 -19.76
C GLU A 10 7.09 16.93 -19.82
N HIS A 11 6.56 17.35 -18.69
CA HIS A 11 5.22 17.89 -18.60
C HIS A 11 5.10 18.90 -17.46
N THR A 12 4.17 19.85 -17.58
CA THR A 12 3.76 20.73 -16.48
C THR A 12 2.30 20.46 -16.18
N TRP A 13 2.04 19.72 -15.11
CA TRP A 13 0.70 19.35 -14.68
C TRP A 13 -0.01 20.54 -14.05
N THR A 14 -1.29 20.70 -14.33
CA THR A 14 -2.14 21.76 -13.79
C THR A 14 -3.21 21.18 -12.85
N PRO A 15 -3.87 22.02 -12.03
CA PRO A 15 -5.05 21.59 -11.27
C PRO A 15 -6.17 21.03 -12.16
N ALA A 16 -6.30 21.51 -13.40
CA ALA A 16 -7.26 20.99 -14.37
C ALA A 16 -6.89 19.57 -14.81
N ASP A 17 -5.61 19.28 -15.04
CA ASP A 17 -5.16 17.92 -15.34
C ASP A 17 -5.48 16.97 -14.19
N ARG A 18 -5.23 17.38 -12.95
CA ARG A 18 -5.59 16.58 -11.78
C ARG A 18 -7.10 16.30 -11.71
N ALA A 19 -7.93 17.32 -11.95
CA ALA A 19 -9.39 17.21 -11.87
C ALA A 19 -9.98 16.31 -12.97
N GLU A 20 -9.39 16.32 -14.17
CA GLU A 20 -9.79 15.44 -15.27
C GLU A 20 -9.42 13.99 -14.97
N LEU A 21 -8.16 13.73 -14.60
CA LEU A 21 -7.67 12.40 -14.31
C LEU A 21 -6.48 12.46 -13.35
N GLN A 22 -6.70 12.01 -12.12
CA GLN A 22 -5.69 12.02 -11.07
C GLN A 22 -4.48 11.12 -11.38
N ILE A 23 -4.68 10.00 -12.07
CA ILE A 23 -3.60 9.06 -12.39
C ILE A 23 -3.31 9.13 -13.88
N ARG A 24 -2.13 9.64 -14.21
CA ARG A 24 -1.68 9.82 -15.59
C ARG A 24 -0.78 8.68 -16.00
N SER A 25 -1.04 8.11 -17.17
CA SER A 25 -0.25 7.03 -17.75
C SER A 25 0.65 7.58 -18.86
N LEU A 26 1.95 7.31 -18.75
CA LEU A 26 2.96 7.70 -19.72
C LEU A 26 3.48 6.43 -20.40
N PRO A 27 3.15 6.20 -21.69
CA PRO A 27 3.54 4.99 -22.39
C PRO A 27 5.03 5.00 -22.71
N VAL A 28 5.69 3.86 -22.48
CA VAL A 28 7.11 3.66 -22.82
C VAL A 28 7.30 2.32 -23.52
N ASP A 29 7.85 2.35 -24.73
CA ASP A 29 8.17 1.12 -25.46
C ASP A 29 9.51 0.57 -24.99
N VAL A 30 9.47 -0.62 -24.40
CA VAL A 30 10.65 -1.28 -23.85
C VAL A 30 11.13 -2.38 -24.82
N PRO A 31 12.37 -2.29 -25.33
CA PRO A 31 12.96 -3.28 -26.22
C PRO A 31 13.16 -4.67 -25.56
N ARG A 32 13.33 -5.71 -26.39
CA ARG A 32 13.48 -7.10 -25.93
C ARG A 32 14.80 -7.39 -25.23
N ASP A 33 15.84 -6.59 -25.49
CA ASP A 33 17.17 -6.68 -24.91
C ASP A 33 17.27 -6.03 -23.52
N VAL A 34 16.21 -5.38 -23.05
CA VAL A 34 16.17 -4.79 -21.72
C VAL A 34 15.88 -5.86 -20.66
N GLU A 35 16.79 -5.99 -19.70
CA GLU A 35 16.68 -6.96 -18.59
C GLU A 35 16.33 -6.34 -17.24
N ALA A 36 16.43 -5.01 -17.14
CA ALA A 36 16.01 -4.22 -15.98
C ALA A 36 15.71 -2.78 -16.40
N LEU A 37 14.70 -2.18 -15.78
CA LEU A 37 14.28 -0.81 -16.03
C LEU A 37 14.58 0.08 -14.83
N ARG A 38 15.09 1.28 -15.10
CA ARG A 38 15.16 2.37 -14.14
C ARG A 38 14.21 3.47 -14.58
N ILE A 39 13.40 3.96 -13.64
CA ILE A 39 12.52 5.10 -13.84
C ILE A 39 12.88 6.15 -12.81
N ASP A 40 13.21 7.35 -13.28
CA ASP A 40 13.49 8.53 -12.48
C ASP A 40 12.36 9.54 -12.69
N LEU A 41 11.78 10.02 -11.59
CA LEU A 41 10.83 11.12 -11.55
C LEU A 41 11.52 12.31 -10.89
N ASP A 42 11.86 13.31 -11.70
CA ASP A 42 12.22 14.64 -11.20
C ASP A 42 10.96 15.50 -11.15
N VAL A 43 10.75 16.17 -10.02
CA VAL A 43 9.70 17.17 -9.87
C VAL A 43 10.43 18.47 -9.54
N ALA A 44 10.34 19.45 -10.45
CA ALA A 44 10.99 20.74 -10.26
C ALA A 44 10.57 21.30 -8.90
N ALA A 45 11.53 21.87 -8.16
CA ALA A 45 11.38 22.27 -6.77
C ALA A 45 10.32 23.36 -6.57
N ASP A 46 9.05 22.97 -6.67
CA ASP A 46 7.91 23.70 -6.16
C ASP A 46 7.66 23.24 -4.72
N VAL A 47 7.37 24.20 -3.86
CA VAL A 47 7.05 23.88 -2.47
C VAL A 47 5.58 23.46 -2.46
N GLY A 48 5.34 22.15 -2.50
CA GLY A 48 4.03 21.58 -2.21
C GLY A 48 3.38 20.73 -3.29
N SER A 49 4.05 20.40 -4.40
CA SER A 49 3.54 19.30 -5.23
C SER A 49 3.74 17.95 -4.53
N VAL A 50 2.79 17.05 -4.76
CA VAL A 50 2.88 15.64 -4.36
C VAL A 50 2.52 14.85 -5.60
N ILE A 51 3.55 14.29 -6.24
CA ILE A 51 3.44 13.47 -7.44
C ILE A 51 3.97 12.08 -7.11
N ASP A 52 3.07 11.10 -7.13
CA ASP A 52 3.42 9.71 -6.85
C ASP A 52 3.93 9.01 -8.11
N LEU A 53 4.81 8.03 -7.93
CA LEU A 53 5.34 7.21 -9.00
C LEU A 53 4.78 5.79 -8.88
N GLY A 54 4.29 5.26 -10.00
CA GLY A 54 3.87 3.87 -10.17
C GLY A 54 4.31 3.29 -11.51
N ALA A 55 4.15 1.99 -11.66
CA ALA A 55 4.49 1.30 -12.91
C ALA A 55 3.49 0.18 -13.22
N GLN A 56 3.21 0.03 -14.51
CA GLN A 56 2.46 -1.09 -15.06
C GLN A 56 3.22 -1.65 -16.27
N SER A 57 3.45 -2.95 -16.25
CA SER A 57 4.02 -3.70 -17.37
C SER A 57 2.93 -4.09 -18.37
N PRO A 58 3.30 -4.57 -19.57
CA PRO A 58 2.34 -5.19 -20.49
C PRO A 58 1.55 -6.35 -19.88
N ARG A 59 2.05 -6.94 -18.78
CA ARG A 59 1.45 -8.09 -18.09
C ARG A 59 0.55 -7.69 -16.92
N GLY A 60 0.52 -6.41 -16.56
CA GLY A 60 -0.26 -5.92 -15.44
C GLY A 60 0.52 -5.02 -14.50
N TYR A 61 -0.15 -4.65 -13.41
CA TYR A 61 0.36 -3.74 -12.38
C TYR A 61 1.67 -4.25 -11.77
N VAL A 62 2.62 -3.34 -11.57
CA VAL A 62 3.95 -3.68 -11.00
C VAL A 62 4.10 -3.09 -9.62
N GLY A 63 3.68 -1.85 -9.40
CA GLY A 63 3.80 -1.25 -8.07
C GLY A 63 3.58 0.25 -8.03
N TRP A 64 3.63 0.75 -6.80
CA TRP A 64 3.40 2.14 -6.41
C TRP A 64 4.18 2.42 -5.14
N SER A 65 4.55 3.67 -4.95
CA SER A 65 5.43 4.08 -3.85
C SER A 65 4.80 5.03 -2.84
N GLY A 66 3.55 5.46 -3.03
CA GLY A 66 2.84 6.33 -2.08
C GLY A 66 3.59 7.65 -1.82
N GLY A 67 4.30 8.17 -2.82
CA GLY A 67 5.12 9.38 -2.71
C GLY A 67 6.52 9.15 -2.12
N ALA A 68 6.84 7.94 -1.65
CA ALA A 68 8.11 7.63 -0.99
C ALA A 68 9.29 7.43 -1.95
N ARG A 69 9.05 7.32 -3.26
CA ARG A 69 10.08 7.05 -4.26
C ARG A 69 10.00 8.03 -5.44
N ARG A 70 11.14 8.64 -5.73
CA ARG A 70 11.39 9.38 -7.00
C ARG A 70 12.25 8.59 -7.98
N GLN A 71 12.80 7.47 -7.53
CA GLN A 71 13.67 6.65 -8.34
C GLN A 71 13.36 5.19 -8.03
N ILE A 72 13.12 4.41 -9.07
CA ILE A 72 12.83 2.99 -8.94
C ILE A 72 13.63 2.20 -9.96
N VAL A 73 13.98 0.97 -9.58
CA VAL A 73 14.56 -0.04 -10.46
C VAL A 73 13.70 -1.29 -10.37
N ILE A 74 13.33 -1.83 -11.53
CA ILE A 74 12.54 -3.05 -11.66
C ILE A 74 13.40 -4.07 -12.39
N SER A 75 13.69 -5.19 -11.72
CA SER A 75 14.43 -6.32 -12.28
C SER A 75 13.71 -7.66 -12.05
N ALA A 76 14.24 -8.74 -12.62
CA ALA A 76 13.58 -10.05 -12.65
C ALA A 76 13.59 -10.75 -11.28
N GLU A 77 14.61 -10.48 -10.48
CA GLU A 77 14.86 -11.13 -9.19
C GLU A 77 14.67 -10.17 -8.00
N TRP A 78 14.70 -8.86 -8.26
CA TRP A 78 14.55 -7.84 -7.23
C TRP A 78 14.04 -6.55 -7.87
N SER A 79 13.19 -5.83 -7.15
CA SER A 79 12.78 -4.47 -7.53
C SER A 79 12.83 -3.59 -6.31
N THR A 80 12.91 -2.28 -6.52
CA THR A 80 12.81 -1.30 -5.44
C THR A 80 11.57 -1.59 -4.59
N PRO A 81 11.65 -1.56 -3.25
CA PRO A 81 10.50 -1.75 -2.37
C PRO A 81 9.31 -0.88 -2.79
N GLY A 82 8.13 -1.51 -2.85
CA GLY A 82 6.91 -0.97 -3.45
C GLY A 82 6.58 -1.53 -4.83
N TYR A 83 7.54 -2.19 -5.49
CA TYR A 83 7.42 -2.73 -6.85
C TYR A 83 7.72 -4.23 -6.89
N LEU A 84 6.95 -4.96 -7.68
CA LEU A 84 7.08 -6.41 -7.86
C LEU A 84 8.21 -6.72 -8.86
N PRO A 85 9.08 -7.70 -8.56
CA PRO A 85 9.98 -8.29 -9.55
C PRO A 85 9.20 -8.74 -10.79
N THR A 86 9.66 -8.34 -11.97
CA THR A 86 8.93 -8.53 -13.23
C THR A 86 9.81 -9.19 -14.26
N ARG A 87 9.28 -10.20 -14.98
CA ARG A 87 9.97 -10.86 -16.09
C ARG A 87 9.26 -10.58 -17.42
N GLY A 88 10.05 -10.48 -18.49
CA GLY A 88 9.54 -10.22 -19.82
C GLY A 88 9.19 -8.74 -20.00
N TYR A 89 10.21 -7.90 -20.08
CA TYR A 89 10.10 -6.44 -20.15
C TYR A 89 9.60 -5.93 -21.50
N ALA A 90 9.73 -6.72 -22.55
CA ALA A 90 9.42 -6.28 -23.89
C ALA A 90 7.94 -5.85 -24.03
N GLY A 91 7.74 -4.69 -24.64
CA GLY A 91 6.41 -4.15 -24.93
C GLY A 91 6.16 -2.78 -24.31
N THR A 92 4.93 -2.31 -24.41
CA THR A 92 4.55 -0.98 -23.96
C THR A 92 4.23 -1.00 -22.46
N TRP A 93 5.12 -0.41 -21.67
CA TRP A 93 4.91 -0.10 -20.27
C TRP A 93 4.11 1.18 -20.10
N GLN A 94 3.50 1.34 -18.93
CA GLN A 94 2.93 2.61 -18.49
C GLN A 94 3.65 3.04 -17.21
N VAL A 95 4.34 4.17 -17.26
CA VAL A 95 4.73 4.87 -16.04
C VAL A 95 3.50 5.61 -15.53
N LEU A 96 3.11 5.35 -14.29
CA LEU A 96 1.94 5.95 -13.68
C LEU A 96 2.39 7.13 -12.81
N LEU A 97 1.75 8.28 -12.98
CA LEU A 97 1.94 9.45 -12.11
C LEU A 97 0.64 9.75 -11.37
N GLY A 98 0.68 9.74 -10.04
CA GLY A 98 -0.43 10.16 -9.20
C GLY A 98 -0.34 11.66 -8.90
N LEU A 99 -1.24 12.46 -9.45
CA LEU A 99 -1.31 13.90 -9.25
C LEU A 99 -1.99 14.23 -7.91
N HIS A 100 -1.42 13.79 -6.78
CA HIS A 100 -2.06 13.92 -5.47
C HIS A 100 -2.27 15.40 -5.09
N ARG A 101 -1.24 16.23 -5.23
CA ARG A 101 -1.30 17.68 -5.01
C ARG A 101 -0.58 18.41 -6.15
N VAL A 102 -1.32 19.27 -6.85
CA VAL A 102 -0.79 20.11 -7.93
C VAL A 102 -1.06 21.58 -7.57
N PRO A 103 -0.02 22.41 -7.35
CA PRO A 103 -0.18 23.82 -7.05
C PRO A 103 -0.90 24.60 -8.18
N ALA A 104 -1.41 25.79 -7.87
CA ALA A 104 -2.10 26.65 -8.84
C ALA A 104 -1.21 27.01 -10.04
N ASP A 105 0.09 27.22 -9.80
CA ASP A 105 1.09 27.55 -10.82
C ASP A 105 1.58 26.31 -11.61
N GLY A 106 1.03 25.13 -11.29
CA GLY A 106 1.37 23.84 -11.87
C GLY A 106 2.56 23.15 -11.23
N ALA A 107 2.78 21.90 -11.61
CA ALA A 107 3.88 21.05 -11.17
C ALA A 107 4.66 20.51 -12.38
N ARG A 108 5.91 20.93 -12.53
CA ARG A 108 6.76 20.47 -13.64
C ARG A 108 7.44 19.16 -13.28
N THR A 109 7.27 18.15 -14.14
CA THR A 109 7.88 16.84 -13.96
C THR A 109 8.70 16.43 -15.17
N THR A 110 9.83 15.78 -14.93
CA THR A 110 10.61 15.06 -15.93
C THR A 110 10.70 13.60 -15.52
N VAL A 111 10.08 12.71 -16.31
CA VAL A 111 10.19 11.25 -16.14
C VAL A 111 11.22 10.74 -17.13
N THR A 112 12.30 10.14 -16.64
CA THR A 112 13.30 9.47 -17.47
C THR A 112 13.22 7.97 -17.26
N VAL A 113 12.97 7.24 -18.35
CA VAL A 113 13.03 5.78 -18.36
C VAL A 113 14.28 5.33 -19.10
N ARG A 114 15.07 4.49 -18.45
CA ARG A 114 16.35 4.00 -18.97
C ARG A 114 16.57 2.54 -18.58
N GLU A 115 17.52 1.92 -19.25
CA GLU A 115 18.02 0.61 -18.85
C GLU A 115 18.78 0.68 -17.54
N SER A 116 18.57 -0.33 -16.71
CA SER A 116 19.41 -0.63 -15.56
C SER A 116 20.26 -1.87 -15.87
N ASN A 117 21.30 -2.11 -15.06
CA ASN A 117 22.14 -3.29 -15.15
C ASN A 117 22.22 -4.02 -13.80
N ALA A 118 22.74 -5.25 -13.82
CA ALA A 118 22.86 -6.09 -12.62
C ALA A 118 23.69 -5.44 -11.49
N GLY A 119 24.72 -4.66 -11.83
CA GLY A 119 25.55 -3.97 -10.85
C GLY A 119 24.79 -2.85 -10.12
N GLU A 120 23.97 -2.08 -10.85
CA GLU A 120 23.09 -1.07 -10.27
C GLU A 120 22.00 -1.69 -9.40
N VAL A 121 21.37 -2.77 -9.88
CA VAL A 121 20.39 -3.56 -9.12
C VAL A 121 21.00 -4.04 -7.79
N ALA A 122 22.16 -4.69 -7.85
CA ALA A 122 22.84 -5.21 -6.66
C ALA A 122 23.21 -4.09 -5.68
N ARG A 123 23.69 -2.94 -6.18
CA ARG A 123 24.00 -1.78 -5.35
C ARG A 123 22.78 -1.24 -4.62
N LEU A 124 21.66 -1.04 -5.32
CA LEU A 124 20.45 -0.47 -4.73
C LEU A 124 19.82 -1.44 -3.73
N ARG A 125 19.79 -2.73 -4.03
CA ARG A 125 19.38 -3.77 -3.09
C ARG A 125 20.19 -3.75 -1.80
N ALA A 126 21.50 -3.53 -1.89
CA ALA A 126 22.37 -3.46 -0.71
C ALA A 126 22.11 -2.23 0.19
N LEU A 127 21.33 -1.24 -0.28
CA LEU A 127 20.94 -0.07 0.52
C LEU A 127 19.64 -0.29 1.30
N GLU A 128 18.94 -1.40 1.10
CA GLU A 128 17.75 -1.71 1.88
C GLU A 128 18.10 -1.88 3.36
N PRO A 129 17.22 -1.42 4.28
CA PRO A 129 17.44 -1.61 5.71
C PRO A 129 17.59 -3.08 6.04
N ALA A 130 18.68 -3.44 6.71
CA ALA A 130 18.90 -4.80 7.15
C ALA A 130 17.94 -5.18 8.29
N ASP A 131 17.49 -6.44 8.28
CA ASP A 131 16.66 -6.99 9.34
C ASP A 131 17.41 -7.07 10.68
N PRO A 132 16.87 -6.50 11.76
CA PRO A 132 17.50 -6.52 13.07
C PRO A 132 17.52 -7.93 13.68
N PRO A 133 18.29 -8.15 14.77
CA PRO A 133 18.19 -9.38 15.55
C PRO A 133 16.79 -9.55 16.18
N VAL A 134 16.44 -10.80 16.53
CA VAL A 134 15.18 -11.09 17.23
C VAL A 134 15.23 -10.49 18.64
N PRO A 135 14.30 -9.59 19.01
CA PRO A 135 14.31 -8.95 20.32
C PRO A 135 13.69 -9.85 21.40
N LEU A 136 13.87 -9.46 22.66
CA LEU A 136 13.13 -10.05 23.76
C LEU A 136 11.66 -9.64 23.67
N ARG A 137 10.76 -10.62 23.82
CA ARG A 137 9.32 -10.40 23.90
C ARG A 137 8.94 -10.13 25.36
N PRO A 138 8.22 -9.03 25.67
CA PRO A 138 7.73 -8.80 27.02
C PRO A 138 6.65 -9.84 27.40
N PRO A 139 6.45 -10.13 28.68
CA PRO A 139 5.38 -11.02 29.13
C PRO A 139 4.01 -10.55 28.65
N ARG A 140 3.12 -11.49 28.30
CA ARG A 140 1.75 -11.18 27.90
C ARG A 140 0.98 -10.51 29.04
N ARG A 141 0.14 -9.55 28.68
CA ARG A 141 -0.83 -8.95 29.62
C ARG A 141 -1.88 -10.01 29.97
N THR A 142 -2.17 -10.16 31.26
CA THR A 142 -3.31 -10.97 31.71
C THR A 142 -4.53 -10.07 31.81
N LEU A 143 -5.53 -10.33 30.97
CA LEU A 143 -6.80 -9.59 30.93
C LEU A 143 -7.96 -10.57 31.16
N PRO A 144 -9.03 -10.17 31.86
CA PRO A 144 -10.22 -11.00 31.97
C PRO A 144 -10.76 -11.35 30.58
N SER A 145 -10.95 -12.64 30.31
CA SER A 145 -11.53 -13.14 29.07
C SER A 145 -12.68 -14.11 29.37
N SER A 146 -13.59 -14.24 28.41
CA SER A 146 -14.64 -15.27 28.49
C SER A 146 -14.03 -16.66 28.36
N SER A 147 -14.70 -17.68 28.91
CA SER A 147 -14.22 -19.07 28.83
C SER A 147 -13.97 -19.48 27.37
N GLY A 148 -12.78 -20.07 27.11
CA GLY A 148 -12.36 -20.48 25.78
C GLY A 148 -11.79 -19.36 24.88
N LEU A 149 -11.76 -18.10 25.34
CA LEU A 149 -11.21 -16.97 24.59
C LEU A 149 -9.93 -16.41 25.21
N THR A 150 -9.05 -15.89 24.37
CA THR A 150 -7.78 -15.25 24.75
C THR A 150 -7.66 -13.90 24.06
N TRP A 151 -7.19 -12.89 24.80
CA TRP A 151 -6.84 -11.60 24.21
C TRP A 151 -5.52 -11.69 23.45
N LEU A 152 -5.52 -11.20 22.20
CA LEU A 152 -4.32 -11.02 21.40
C LEU A 152 -4.05 -9.52 21.26
N ALA A 153 -2.81 -9.12 21.47
CA ALA A 153 -2.38 -7.75 21.19
C ALA A 153 -2.07 -7.63 19.69
N ALA A 154 -2.74 -6.72 18.99
CA ALA A 154 -2.61 -6.58 17.54
C ALA A 154 -2.49 -5.12 17.11
N ASP A 155 -1.83 -4.91 15.97
CA ASP A 155 -1.87 -3.67 15.21
C ASP A 155 -2.25 -4.01 13.76
N PHE A 156 -3.27 -3.34 13.23
CA PHE A 156 -3.90 -3.68 11.95
C PHE A 156 -3.65 -2.64 10.85
N HIS A 157 -2.83 -1.62 11.11
CA HIS A 157 -2.54 -0.58 10.12
C HIS A 157 -1.10 -0.11 10.26
N THR A 158 -0.19 -0.71 9.48
CA THR A 158 1.23 -0.36 9.54
C THR A 158 1.89 -0.40 8.16
N HIS A 159 2.96 0.39 8.01
CA HIS A 159 3.68 0.58 6.75
C HIS A 159 5.16 0.23 6.88
N THR A 160 5.73 -0.23 5.77
CA THR A 160 7.15 -0.55 5.65
C THR A 160 7.80 0.33 4.59
N VAL A 161 9.08 0.07 4.31
CA VAL A 161 9.77 0.69 3.17
C VAL A 161 9.15 0.34 1.80
N HIS A 162 8.18 -0.57 1.73
CA HIS A 162 7.44 -0.80 0.49
C HIS A 162 6.47 0.34 0.14
N SER A 163 6.18 1.22 1.08
CA SER A 163 5.52 2.50 0.82
C SER A 163 6.22 3.62 1.60
N ASP A 164 5.52 4.29 2.51
CA ASP A 164 5.98 5.47 3.24
C ASP A 164 6.55 5.18 4.64
N GLY A 165 6.60 3.90 5.03
CA GLY A 165 7.22 3.45 6.26
C GLY A 165 8.75 3.50 6.24
N SER A 166 9.35 3.44 7.44
CA SER A 166 10.81 3.56 7.63
C SER A 166 11.53 2.25 7.93
N LEU A 167 10.80 1.18 8.25
CA LEU A 167 11.35 -0.12 8.63
C LEU A 167 11.14 -1.15 7.51
N SER A 168 12.06 -2.11 7.39
CA SER A 168 11.82 -3.33 6.61
C SER A 168 10.68 -4.14 7.24
N VAL A 169 10.16 -5.15 6.52
CA VAL A 169 9.18 -6.10 7.07
C VAL A 169 9.72 -6.75 8.35
N GLY A 170 10.99 -7.19 8.36
CA GLY A 170 11.62 -7.75 9.54
C GLY A 170 11.89 -6.73 10.65
N GLY A 171 12.26 -5.49 10.28
CA GLY A 171 12.41 -4.38 11.23
C GLY A 171 11.12 -4.06 11.97
N LEU A 172 10.01 -4.01 11.25
CA LEU A 172 8.69 -3.76 11.80
C LEU A 172 8.19 -4.95 12.64
N ALA A 173 8.41 -6.18 12.18
CA ALA A 173 8.11 -7.40 12.96
C ALA A 173 8.90 -7.43 14.28
N ALA A 174 10.20 -7.11 14.27
CA ALA A 174 11.00 -7.00 15.47
C ALA A 174 10.46 -5.94 16.43
N LEU A 175 10.12 -4.75 15.91
CA LEU A 175 9.52 -3.69 16.71
C LEU A 175 8.22 -4.18 17.36
N ALA A 176 7.32 -4.78 16.61
CA ALA A 176 6.05 -5.33 17.11
C ALA A 176 6.27 -6.36 18.23
N VAL A 177 7.21 -7.29 18.06
CA VAL A 177 7.59 -8.27 19.10
C VAL A 177 8.09 -7.57 20.36
N SER A 178 8.97 -6.57 20.22
CA SER A 178 9.51 -5.81 21.37
C SER A 178 8.43 -5.03 22.12
N ARG A 179 7.32 -4.70 21.46
CA ARG A 179 6.13 -4.06 22.03
C ARG A 179 5.11 -5.05 22.58
N GLY A 180 5.35 -6.36 22.44
CA GLY A 180 4.47 -7.40 22.94
C GLY A 180 3.26 -7.71 22.06
N LEU A 181 3.28 -7.31 20.78
CA LEU A 181 2.22 -7.65 19.83
C LEU A 181 2.29 -9.11 19.41
N ASP A 182 1.13 -9.76 19.36
CA ASP A 182 0.95 -11.13 18.88
C ASP A 182 0.69 -11.18 17.38
N VAL A 183 0.02 -10.16 16.86
CA VAL A 183 -0.41 -10.04 15.47
C VAL A 183 -0.03 -8.66 14.94
N LEU A 184 0.42 -8.61 13.70
CA LEU A 184 0.71 -7.36 13.00
C LEU A 184 0.22 -7.47 11.55
N ALA A 185 -0.68 -6.60 11.12
CA ALA A 185 -1.00 -6.45 9.71
C ALA A 185 -0.11 -5.40 9.07
N ILE A 186 0.48 -5.75 7.92
CA ILE A 186 1.31 -4.83 7.14
C ILE A 186 0.53 -4.46 5.88
N THR A 187 0.26 -3.17 5.71
CA THR A 187 -0.75 -2.63 4.81
C THR A 187 -0.18 -1.51 3.93
N ASP A 188 0.99 -1.71 3.33
CA ASP A 188 1.63 -0.70 2.49
C ASP A 188 0.70 -0.11 1.39
N HIS A 189 0.86 1.18 1.11
CA HIS A 189 -0.01 1.96 0.23
C HIS A 189 0.00 1.45 -1.22
N ASN A 190 -1.17 0.98 -1.69
CA ASN A 190 -1.40 0.57 -3.08
C ASN A 190 -0.39 -0.46 -3.62
N THR A 191 0.21 -1.27 -2.76
CA THR A 191 1.16 -2.32 -3.18
C THR A 191 1.00 -3.56 -2.32
N THR A 192 1.41 -4.70 -2.87
CA THR A 192 1.51 -5.99 -2.17
C THR A 192 2.93 -6.56 -2.25
N SER A 193 3.90 -5.73 -2.64
CA SER A 193 5.28 -6.19 -2.87
C SER A 193 5.96 -6.75 -1.61
N HIS A 194 5.52 -6.34 -0.42
CA HIS A 194 5.98 -6.86 0.87
C HIS A 194 5.46 -8.26 1.19
N HIS A 195 4.39 -8.73 0.53
CA HIS A 195 3.72 -9.99 0.88
C HIS A 195 4.66 -11.20 0.82
N ALA A 196 5.60 -11.20 -0.15
CA ALA A 196 6.57 -12.28 -0.32
C ALA A 196 7.53 -12.44 0.89
N GLU A 197 7.72 -11.40 1.68
CA GLU A 197 8.63 -11.40 2.83
C GLU A 197 7.96 -11.88 4.13
N LEU A 198 6.62 -11.82 4.19
CA LEU A 198 5.85 -12.08 5.41
C LEU A 198 6.11 -13.48 6.00
N PRO A 199 6.13 -14.59 5.23
CA PRO A 199 6.31 -15.92 5.84
C PRO A 199 7.67 -16.09 6.53
N ALA A 200 8.74 -15.58 5.89
CA ALA A 200 10.09 -15.65 6.42
C ALA A 200 10.25 -14.77 7.66
N ALA A 201 9.73 -13.55 7.63
CA ALA A 201 9.74 -12.63 8.77
C ALA A 201 8.91 -13.17 9.94
N ALA A 202 7.69 -13.66 9.69
CA ALA A 202 6.84 -14.26 10.71
C ALA A 202 7.54 -15.42 11.44
N THR A 203 8.18 -16.30 10.68
CA THR A 203 8.96 -17.43 11.23
C THR A 203 10.15 -16.95 12.05
N ARG A 204 10.93 -15.99 11.52
CA ARG A 204 12.14 -15.48 12.16
C ARG A 204 11.84 -14.80 13.50
N TYR A 205 10.80 -13.97 13.55
CA TYR A 205 10.48 -13.13 14.72
C TYR A 205 9.45 -13.77 15.65
N GLY A 206 8.80 -14.86 15.26
CA GLY A 206 7.79 -15.54 16.08
C GLY A 206 6.58 -14.65 16.36
N ILE A 207 6.04 -14.03 15.30
CA ILE A 207 4.85 -13.16 15.33
C ILE A 207 3.94 -13.52 14.16
N GLN A 208 2.62 -13.43 14.35
CA GLN A 208 1.68 -13.59 13.25
C GLN A 208 1.67 -12.32 12.39
N LEU A 209 2.11 -12.43 11.14
CA LEU A 209 1.96 -11.36 10.17
C LEU A 209 0.70 -11.58 9.35
N VAL A 210 -0.10 -10.53 9.18
CA VAL A 210 -1.32 -10.54 8.36
C VAL A 210 -1.03 -9.77 7.08
N PRO A 211 -1.16 -10.40 5.89
CA PRO A 211 -1.06 -9.68 4.63
C PRO A 211 -2.21 -8.68 4.52
N GLY A 212 -1.88 -7.48 4.07
CA GLY A 212 -2.87 -6.50 3.68
C GLY A 212 -2.33 -5.46 2.71
N GLN A 213 -3.23 -4.62 2.23
CA GLN A 213 -2.95 -3.47 1.38
C GLN A 213 -3.79 -2.30 1.88
N GLU A 214 -3.19 -1.13 2.08
CA GLU A 214 -3.97 0.10 2.21
C GLU A 214 -4.31 0.64 0.82
N ILE A 215 -5.57 0.51 0.46
CA ILE A 215 -6.14 1.12 -0.75
C ILE A 215 -6.25 2.62 -0.48
N THR A 216 -5.53 3.42 -1.25
CA THR A 216 -5.25 4.82 -0.96
C THR A 216 -5.70 5.71 -2.11
N ARG A 217 -6.66 6.60 -1.82
CA ARG A 217 -7.21 7.62 -2.72
C ARG A 217 -7.50 8.90 -1.95
N ASP A 218 -7.60 10.03 -2.66
CA ASP A 218 -8.05 11.30 -2.09
C ASP A 218 -9.54 11.31 -1.68
N THR A 219 -10.26 10.24 -2.02
CA THR A 219 -11.66 10.00 -1.61
C THR A 219 -11.77 9.09 -0.39
N GLY A 220 -10.65 8.63 0.17
CA GLY A 220 -10.63 7.81 1.38
C GLY A 220 -9.66 6.64 1.30
N HIS A 221 -9.30 6.13 2.48
CA HIS A 221 -8.42 4.99 2.63
C HIS A 221 -9.13 3.81 3.27
N ALA A 222 -8.75 2.60 2.87
CA ALA A 222 -9.22 1.37 3.47
C ALA A 222 -8.18 0.26 3.40
N ASN A 223 -8.13 -0.56 4.44
CA ASN A 223 -7.35 -1.79 4.42
C ASN A 223 -8.16 -2.94 3.82
N ALA A 224 -7.50 -3.66 2.92
CA ALA A 224 -7.91 -4.96 2.42
C ALA A 224 -6.99 -6.03 3.04
N PHE A 225 -7.52 -6.86 3.93
CA PHE A 225 -6.76 -7.88 4.64
C PHE A 225 -6.95 -9.26 4.02
N GLY A 226 -5.90 -10.07 4.11
CA GLY A 226 -5.87 -11.46 3.65
C GLY A 226 -4.89 -11.68 2.50
N ASP A 227 -4.56 -12.94 2.25
CA ASP A 227 -3.76 -13.34 1.09
C ASP A 227 -4.65 -13.39 -0.16
N ILE A 228 -5.17 -12.21 -0.53
CA ILE A 228 -6.16 -12.01 -1.60
C ILE A 228 -5.58 -11.30 -2.83
N GLY A 229 -4.26 -11.10 -2.83
CA GLY A 229 -3.54 -10.35 -3.84
C GLY A 229 -3.88 -8.85 -3.86
N PHE A 230 -3.47 -8.20 -4.95
CA PHE A 230 -3.68 -6.77 -5.15
C PHE A 230 -5.16 -6.46 -5.43
N VAL A 231 -5.69 -5.46 -4.72
CA VAL A 231 -6.97 -4.82 -5.02
C VAL A 231 -6.67 -3.55 -5.79
N ASP A 232 -7.19 -3.45 -7.01
CA ASP A 232 -6.87 -2.32 -7.88
C ASP A 232 -7.56 -1.05 -7.38
N PHE A 233 -6.79 -0.23 -6.66
CA PHE A 233 -7.23 1.06 -6.14
C PHE A 233 -7.77 1.98 -7.23
N ARG A 234 -7.49 1.73 -8.53
CA ARG A 234 -7.99 2.48 -9.68
C ARG A 234 -9.46 2.23 -10.00
N THR A 235 -10.01 1.12 -9.55
CA THR A 235 -11.43 0.80 -9.70
C THR A 235 -12.31 1.72 -8.83
N PRO A 236 -13.61 1.86 -9.12
CA PRO A 236 -14.51 2.67 -8.33
C PRO A 236 -14.53 2.22 -6.85
N PRO A 237 -14.35 3.12 -5.86
CA PRO A 237 -14.23 2.73 -4.46
C PRO A 237 -15.38 1.87 -3.89
N ALA A 238 -16.59 2.05 -4.43
CA ALA A 238 -17.76 1.25 -4.05
C ALA A 238 -17.63 -0.25 -4.36
N THR A 239 -16.69 -0.67 -5.22
CA THR A 239 -16.50 -2.09 -5.57
C THR A 239 -15.53 -2.82 -4.65
N TRP A 240 -14.64 -2.11 -3.93
CA TRP A 240 -13.53 -2.73 -3.20
C TRP A 240 -13.99 -3.68 -2.11
N ALA A 241 -15.02 -3.32 -1.32
CA ALA A 241 -15.51 -4.18 -0.25
C ALA A 241 -16.04 -5.52 -0.79
N ALA A 242 -16.79 -5.49 -1.89
CA ALA A 242 -17.29 -6.69 -2.55
C ALA A 242 -16.17 -7.53 -3.17
N GLU A 243 -15.19 -6.88 -3.81
CA GLU A 243 -14.00 -7.54 -4.36
C GLU A 243 -13.20 -8.27 -3.26
N VAL A 244 -12.90 -7.57 -2.16
CA VAL A 244 -12.18 -8.12 -1.00
C VAL A 244 -12.92 -9.32 -0.43
N ALA A 245 -14.22 -9.18 -0.17
CA ALA A 245 -15.03 -10.25 0.39
C ALA A 245 -15.15 -11.45 -0.57
N SER A 246 -15.26 -11.22 -1.89
CA SER A 246 -15.33 -12.31 -2.88
C SER A 246 -14.07 -13.19 -2.92
N ARG A 247 -12.94 -12.66 -2.43
CA ARG A 247 -11.66 -13.35 -2.31
C ARG A 247 -11.41 -13.90 -0.90
N GLY A 248 -12.38 -13.81 0.00
CA GLY A 248 -12.26 -14.28 1.38
C GLY A 248 -11.47 -13.34 2.29
N GLY A 249 -11.24 -12.10 1.86
CA GLY A 249 -10.57 -11.08 2.65
C GLY A 249 -11.52 -10.32 3.56
N VAL A 250 -10.95 -9.40 4.35
CA VAL A 250 -11.69 -8.51 5.25
C VAL A 250 -11.39 -7.07 4.89
N PHE A 251 -12.43 -6.25 4.76
CA PHE A 251 -12.30 -4.84 4.42
C PHE A 251 -12.36 -3.99 5.70
N SER A 252 -11.67 -2.86 5.77
CA SER A 252 -11.67 -1.97 6.94
C SER A 252 -11.47 -0.54 6.50
N ILE A 253 -12.29 0.39 6.99
CA ILE A 253 -12.14 1.80 6.65
C ILE A 253 -11.12 2.41 7.59
N ASN A 254 -10.16 3.12 7.02
CA ASN A 254 -9.11 3.76 7.77
C ASN A 254 -9.46 5.23 7.99
N HIS A 255 -9.24 5.68 9.22
CA HIS A 255 -9.25 7.08 9.65
C HIS A 255 -10.26 7.97 8.87
N PRO A 256 -11.57 7.68 8.97
CA PRO A 256 -12.58 8.28 8.10
C PRO A 256 -12.75 9.80 8.25
N LEU A 257 -12.20 10.38 9.32
CA LEU A 257 -12.25 11.81 9.66
C LEU A 257 -10.85 12.44 9.68
N ALA A 258 -10.04 12.17 8.65
CA ALA A 258 -8.64 12.61 8.58
C ALA A 258 -8.34 13.47 7.33
N GLY A 259 -8.82 14.71 7.30
CA GLY A 259 -8.43 15.69 6.28
C GLY A 259 -8.55 15.19 4.83
N ASP A 260 -7.45 15.28 4.08
CA ASP A 260 -7.27 14.82 2.70
C ASP A 260 -7.34 13.28 2.53
N CYS A 261 -7.35 12.53 3.63
CA CYS A 261 -7.49 11.07 3.65
C CYS A 261 -8.90 10.62 4.12
N ALA A 262 -9.81 11.57 4.38
CA ALA A 262 -11.14 11.27 4.89
C ALA A 262 -11.95 10.37 3.95
N TRP A 263 -12.82 9.55 4.52
CA TRP A 263 -13.66 8.65 3.73
C TRP A 263 -14.86 9.40 3.15
N LEU A 264 -14.80 9.69 1.85
CA LEU A 264 -15.79 10.44 1.08
C LEU A 264 -16.66 9.54 0.18
N VAL A 265 -16.43 8.23 0.19
CA VAL A 265 -17.16 7.28 -0.66
C VAL A 265 -18.55 7.01 -0.06
N ASP A 266 -19.59 7.26 -0.86
CA ASP A 266 -20.97 6.93 -0.53
C ASP A 266 -21.32 5.48 -0.90
N GLY A 267 -22.25 4.87 -0.16
CA GLY A 267 -22.86 3.60 -0.54
C GLY A 267 -21.97 2.36 -0.36
N LEU A 268 -21.36 2.18 0.82
CA LEU A 268 -20.77 0.88 1.21
C LEU A 268 -21.87 -0.18 1.21
N VAL A 269 -22.00 -0.91 0.10
CA VAL A 269 -23.03 -1.93 -0.04
C VAL A 269 -22.75 -3.05 0.95
N ALA A 270 -23.53 -3.10 2.03
CA ALA A 270 -23.69 -4.28 2.86
C ALA A 270 -24.12 -5.45 1.96
N GLY A 271 -23.23 -6.44 1.74
CA GLY A 271 -23.54 -7.45 0.75
C GLY A 271 -22.47 -8.48 0.44
N SER A 272 -21.84 -9.09 1.45
CA SER A 272 -21.17 -10.39 1.25
C SER A 272 -21.57 -11.34 2.37
N ARG A 273 -22.35 -12.37 2.04
CA ARG A 273 -22.70 -13.44 2.97
C ARG A 273 -21.44 -14.09 3.53
N ASP A 274 -21.51 -14.50 4.79
CA ASP A 274 -20.48 -15.29 5.42
C ASP A 274 -20.24 -16.59 4.63
N ALA A 275 -18.98 -16.94 4.41
CA ALA A 275 -18.60 -18.22 3.79
C ALA A 275 -18.94 -19.44 4.68
N SER A 276 -19.46 -19.23 5.89
CA SER A 276 -19.76 -20.27 6.89
C SER A 276 -21.18 -20.85 6.84
N GLY A 277 -22.13 -20.25 6.13
CA GLY A 277 -23.45 -20.84 5.85
C GLY A 277 -24.26 -21.32 7.06
N THR A 278 -23.96 -20.85 8.28
CA THR A 278 -24.48 -21.45 9.54
C THR A 278 -25.10 -20.45 10.51
N GLY A 279 -25.28 -19.18 10.12
CA GLY A 279 -25.96 -18.18 10.95
C GLY A 279 -27.42 -17.95 10.54
N SER A 280 -28.37 -18.26 11.41
CA SER A 280 -29.82 -17.99 11.26
C SER A 280 -30.21 -16.53 11.61
N GLY A 281 -29.33 -15.56 11.35
CA GLY A 281 -29.56 -14.15 11.68
C GLY A 281 -29.98 -13.33 10.47
N ASP A 282 -31.19 -12.77 10.52
CA ASP A 282 -31.80 -11.88 9.51
C ASP A 282 -31.15 -10.47 9.48
N GLY A 283 -29.83 -10.38 9.66
CA GLY A 283 -29.07 -9.12 9.69
C GLY A 283 -28.08 -9.01 8.53
N PRO A 284 -27.79 -7.80 8.01
CA PRO A 284 -26.85 -7.61 6.92
C PRO A 284 -25.44 -8.06 7.35
N ALA A 285 -24.82 -8.91 6.54
CA ALA A 285 -23.44 -9.31 6.73
C ALA A 285 -22.53 -8.08 6.75
N ARG A 286 -21.67 -7.97 7.76
CA ARG A 286 -20.75 -6.83 7.90
C ARG A 286 -19.36 -7.27 7.40
N PRO A 287 -18.99 -6.99 6.13
CA PRO A 287 -17.66 -7.32 5.58
C PRO A 287 -16.52 -6.47 6.16
N LEU A 288 -16.78 -5.77 7.27
CA LEU A 288 -15.99 -4.66 7.77
C LEU A 288 -15.44 -5.02 9.17
N ALA A 289 -14.11 -5.05 9.30
CA ALA A 289 -13.43 -5.37 10.56
C ALA A 289 -13.54 -4.24 11.58
N GLU A 290 -13.24 -3.00 11.16
CA GLU A 290 -13.11 -1.85 12.05
C GLU A 290 -13.30 -0.52 11.30
N VAL A 291 -13.67 0.51 12.05
CA VAL A 291 -13.42 1.90 11.67
C VAL A 291 -12.28 2.39 12.52
N TRP A 292 -11.05 2.29 12.01
CA TRP A 292 -9.86 2.73 12.75
C TRP A 292 -9.74 4.25 12.67
N HIS A 293 -9.18 4.89 13.70
CA HIS A 293 -8.84 6.31 13.63
C HIS A 293 -7.64 6.65 14.51
N SER A 294 -6.66 7.36 13.95
CA SER A 294 -5.40 7.74 14.62
C SER A 294 -5.62 8.52 15.91
N SER A 295 -6.74 9.19 16.04
CA SER A 295 -7.03 9.95 17.23
C SER A 295 -7.19 9.16 18.52
N TRP A 296 -7.48 7.86 18.42
CA TRP A 296 -7.51 6.98 19.59
C TRP A 296 -6.13 6.79 20.22
N GLU A 297 -5.05 7.21 19.55
CA GLU A 297 -3.72 7.35 20.13
C GLU A 297 -3.65 8.49 21.16
N ILE A 298 -4.40 9.58 20.92
CA ILE A 298 -4.45 10.77 21.77
C ILE A 298 -5.54 10.61 22.84
N ASP A 299 -6.74 10.22 22.41
CA ASP A 299 -7.90 10.04 23.27
C ASP A 299 -8.71 8.81 22.83
N ARG A 300 -8.55 7.73 23.60
CA ARG A 300 -9.26 6.45 23.41
C ARG A 300 -10.77 6.54 23.62
N THR A 301 -11.28 7.65 24.15
CA THR A 301 -12.71 7.89 24.36
C THR A 301 -13.34 8.69 23.22
N TRP A 302 -12.54 9.12 22.22
CA TRP A 302 -13.06 9.94 21.14
C TRP A 302 -14.03 9.15 20.24
N GLY A 303 -15.33 9.37 20.43
CA GLY A 303 -16.38 8.64 19.74
C GLY A 303 -16.74 9.11 18.33
N ALA A 304 -16.09 10.14 17.76
CA ALA A 304 -16.50 10.67 16.45
C ALA A 304 -16.40 9.66 15.30
N PRO A 305 -15.36 8.80 15.21
CA PRO A 305 -15.33 7.76 14.18
C PRO A 305 -16.52 6.79 14.27
N LEU A 306 -16.93 6.43 15.50
CA LEU A 306 -18.09 5.56 15.76
C LEU A 306 -19.41 6.28 15.44
N ALA A 307 -19.52 7.56 15.77
CA ALA A 307 -20.67 8.38 15.43
C ALA A 307 -20.81 8.55 13.90
N TRP A 308 -19.70 8.82 13.22
CA TRP A 308 -19.64 8.87 11.74
C TRP A 308 -20.12 7.56 11.13
N TRP A 309 -19.64 6.42 11.66
CA TRP A 309 -20.06 5.09 11.22
C TRP A 309 -21.56 4.88 11.42
N SER A 310 -22.08 5.22 12.60
CA SER A 310 -23.49 5.02 12.96
C SER A 310 -24.45 5.92 12.18
N ALA A 311 -23.95 7.03 11.61
CA ALA A 311 -24.73 8.00 10.88
C ALA A 311 -24.84 7.71 9.36
N ARG A 312 -24.04 6.78 8.82
CA ARG A 312 -24.14 6.38 7.41
C ARG A 312 -25.12 5.21 7.25
N PRO A 313 -26.11 5.32 6.34
CA PRO A 313 -27.09 4.26 6.09
C PRO A 313 -26.49 3.01 5.46
#